data_AF-A0A9K3LTS7-F1
#
_entry.id   AF-A0A9K3LTS7-F1
#
_cell.length_a   1.000
_cell.length_b   1.000
_cell.length_c   1.000
_cell.angle_alpha   90.00
_cell.angle_beta   90.00
_cell.angle_gamma   90.00
#
_symmetry.space_group_name_H-M   'P 1'
#
loop_
_entity.id
_entity.type
_entity.pdbx_description
1 polymer ?
#
loop_
_entity_poly.entity_id
_entity_poly.type
_entity_poly.pdbx_seq_one_letter_code
_entity_poly.pdbx_strand_id
1 'polypeptide(L)'
;MSSLSYCLLPPLERSHLSNSASSRFALTNSGRTAEQEQRVKFLLFVKILFRYLRATENVVLLARAELLVQIIVQEHRTGHAHFEPLFDNVETRLRLLIGENHWRRAHSLMMFYLRRKESGLKPGLSQQRTRRTPK
;
A
#
# COMPACT_ATOMS: atom_id res chain seq x y z
N MET A 1 -58.83 -3.62 -0.50
CA MET A 1 -57.95 -4.44 0.35
C MET A 1 -56.66 -4.63 -0.40
N SER A 2 -55.62 -3.93 0.05
CA SER A 2 -54.38 -3.71 -0.68
C SER A 2 -53.51 -4.96 -0.72
N SER A 3 -53.06 -5.30 -1.93
CA SER A 3 -52.10 -6.36 -2.23
C SER A 3 -50.71 -5.93 -1.78
N LEU A 4 -50.05 -6.73 -0.92
CA LEU A 4 -48.63 -6.59 -0.60
C LEU A 4 -47.87 -7.76 -1.24
N SER A 5 -47.36 -7.51 -2.44
CA SER A 5 -46.32 -8.33 -3.08
C SER A 5 -44.99 -8.07 -2.38
N TYR A 6 -44.48 -9.06 -1.66
CA TYR A 6 -43.10 -9.06 -1.19
C TYR A 6 -42.21 -9.65 -2.28
N CYS A 7 -41.31 -8.83 -2.84
CA CYS A 7 -40.24 -9.28 -3.72
C CYS A 7 -39.19 -10.05 -2.91
N LEU A 8 -39.08 -11.36 -3.14
CA LEU A 8 -37.96 -12.19 -2.72
C LEU A 8 -36.68 -11.74 -3.45
N LEU A 9 -35.69 -11.24 -2.71
CA LEU A 9 -34.31 -11.11 -3.19
C LEU A 9 -33.63 -12.50 -3.22
N PRO A 10 -32.90 -12.86 -4.29
CA PRO A 10 -32.07 -14.04 -4.31
C PRO A 10 -30.76 -13.84 -3.51
N PRO A 11 -30.22 -14.89 -2.86
CA PRO A 11 -28.94 -14.84 -2.16
C PRO A 11 -27.76 -14.83 -3.15
N LEU A 12 -26.83 -13.90 -2.94
CA LEU A 12 -25.55 -13.81 -3.65
C LEU A 12 -24.66 -15.01 -3.32
N GLU A 13 -24.43 -15.84 -4.33
CA GLU A 13 -23.43 -16.91 -4.37
C GLU A 13 -22.03 -16.42 -3.97
N ARG A 14 -21.42 -17.07 -2.97
CA ARG A 14 -20.03 -16.87 -2.56
C ARG A 14 -19.10 -17.53 -3.57
N SER A 15 -18.51 -16.73 -4.44
CA SER A 15 -17.45 -17.19 -5.33
C SER A 15 -16.20 -17.59 -4.55
N HIS A 16 -15.80 -18.84 -4.71
CA HIS A 16 -14.51 -19.40 -4.32
C HIS A 16 -13.38 -18.64 -5.02
N LEU A 17 -12.56 -17.90 -4.26
CA LEU A 17 -11.25 -17.45 -4.75
C LEU A 17 -10.15 -18.37 -4.22
N SER A 18 -9.72 -19.21 -5.15
CA SER A 18 -8.52 -20.01 -5.15
C SER A 18 -7.30 -19.22 -4.66
N ASN A 19 -6.73 -19.65 -3.54
CA ASN A 19 -5.50 -19.12 -2.98
C ASN A 19 -4.33 -19.86 -3.65
N SER A 20 -3.92 -19.39 -4.82
CA SER A 20 -2.69 -19.85 -5.47
C SER A 20 -2.06 -18.76 -6.32
N ALA A 21 -1.09 -18.06 -5.72
CA ALA A 21 0.08 -17.56 -6.43
C ALA A 21 1.14 -17.16 -5.40
N SER A 22 2.02 -18.09 -5.06
CA SER A 22 3.37 -17.78 -4.61
C SER A 22 4.08 -17.00 -5.73
N SER A 23 4.00 -15.66 -5.70
CA SER A 23 4.77 -14.82 -6.61
C SER A 23 6.20 -14.74 -6.11
N ARG A 24 7.03 -15.66 -6.64
CA ARG A 24 8.48 -15.57 -6.62
C ARG A 24 8.88 -14.36 -7.48
N PHE A 25 9.16 -13.22 -6.86
CA PHE A 25 9.78 -12.09 -7.56
C PHE A 25 11.26 -12.41 -7.84
N ALA A 26 11.50 -13.28 -8.81
CA ALA A 26 12.76 -13.31 -9.54
C ALA A 26 12.69 -12.19 -10.58
N LEU A 27 13.15 -11.00 -10.19
CA LEU A 27 13.32 -9.87 -11.09
C LEU A 27 14.59 -10.10 -11.91
N THR A 28 14.43 -10.59 -13.13
CA THR A 28 15.46 -10.47 -14.15
C THR A 28 15.65 -8.99 -14.47
N ASN A 29 16.91 -8.55 -14.44
CA ASN A 29 17.34 -7.16 -14.51
C ASN A 29 17.35 -6.65 -15.97
N SER A 30 16.20 -6.64 -16.63
CA SER A 30 16.06 -6.24 -18.03
C SER A 30 15.48 -4.83 -18.14
N GLY A 31 16.34 -3.85 -18.48
CA GLY A 31 16.00 -2.56 -19.11
C GLY A 31 14.84 -1.74 -18.52
N ARG A 32 14.87 -1.38 -17.23
CA ARG A 32 13.92 -0.39 -16.69
C ARG A 32 14.40 1.02 -17.01
N THR A 33 13.50 1.86 -17.54
CA THR A 33 13.76 3.30 -17.70
C THR A 33 13.88 3.97 -16.33
N ALA A 34 14.60 5.10 -16.25
CA ALA A 34 14.75 5.87 -15.01
C ALA A 34 13.39 6.23 -14.37
N GLU A 35 12.39 6.53 -15.22
CA GLU A 35 11.03 6.79 -14.78
C GLU A 35 10.40 5.57 -14.09
N GLN A 36 10.57 4.37 -14.65
CA GLN A 36 10.04 3.16 -14.05
C GLN A 36 10.68 2.86 -12.69
N GLU A 37 11.97 3.16 -12.52
CA GLU A 37 12.63 3.06 -11.22
C GLU A 37 12.10 4.05 -10.20
N GLN A 38 11.86 5.30 -10.61
CA GLN A 38 11.24 6.33 -9.75
C GLN A 38 9.86 5.90 -9.28
N ARG A 39 9.02 5.38 -10.18
CA ARG A 39 7.69 4.84 -9.83
C ARG A 39 7.78 3.72 -8.80
N VAL A 40 8.73 2.80 -8.97
CA VAL A 40 8.96 1.71 -8.00
C VAL A 40 9.43 2.24 -6.65
N LYS A 41 10.34 3.22 -6.62
CA LYS A 41 10.82 3.88 -5.39
C LYS A 41 9.67 4.59 -4.68
N PHE A 42 8.79 5.28 -5.41
CA PHE A 42 7.63 5.95 -4.84
C PHE A 42 6.63 4.96 -4.23
N LEU A 43 6.29 3.88 -4.94
CA LEU A 43 5.40 2.85 -4.38
C LEU A 43 5.99 2.18 -3.13
N LEU A 44 7.31 2.00 -3.09
CA LEU A 44 8.02 1.53 -1.91
C LEU A 44 7.92 2.54 -0.76
N PHE A 45 8.11 3.84 -1.05
CA PHE A 45 7.94 4.92 -0.08
C PHE A 45 6.54 4.88 0.56
N VAL A 46 5.48 4.87 -0.25
CA VAL A 46 4.08 4.84 0.23
C VAL A 46 3.83 3.62 1.13
N LYS A 47 4.36 2.45 0.75
CA LYS A 47 4.27 1.23 1.58
C LYS A 47 4.97 1.38 2.92
N ILE A 48 6.18 1.96 2.94
CA ILE A 48 6.93 2.20 4.18
C ILE A 48 6.19 3.23 5.05
N LEU A 49 5.65 4.28 4.44
CA LEU A 49 4.88 5.29 5.12
C LEU A 49 3.65 4.71 5.82
N PHE A 50 2.83 3.92 5.13
CA PHE A 50 1.65 3.30 5.74
C PHE A 50 2.03 2.31 6.85
N ARG A 51 3.12 1.56 6.67
CA ARG A 51 3.64 0.69 7.73
C ARG A 51 4.09 1.48 8.95
N TYR A 52 4.72 2.63 8.76
CA TYR A 52 5.13 3.54 9.83
C TYR A 52 3.91 4.14 10.54
N LEU A 53 2.93 4.66 9.81
CA LEU A 53 1.69 5.22 10.40
C LEU A 53 0.95 4.17 11.23
N ARG A 54 0.88 2.92 10.76
CA ARG A 54 0.32 1.79 11.51
C ARG A 54 1.08 1.51 12.81
N ALA A 55 2.41 1.67 12.80
CA ALA A 55 3.25 1.47 13.99
C ALA A 55 3.14 2.62 15.01
N THR A 56 2.77 3.83 14.57
CA THR A 56 2.54 4.98 15.47
C THR A 56 1.15 4.98 16.13
N GLU A 57 0.35 3.93 15.92
CA GLU A 57 -1.01 3.77 16.46
C GLU A 57 -2.00 4.90 16.09
N ASN A 58 -1.63 5.76 15.13
CA ASN A 58 -2.50 6.82 14.63
C ASN A 58 -3.43 6.28 13.52
N VAL A 59 -4.39 5.46 13.93
CA VAL A 59 -5.32 4.75 13.04
C VAL A 59 -6.14 5.71 12.18
N VAL A 60 -6.54 6.86 12.74
CA VAL A 60 -7.32 7.88 12.02
C VAL A 60 -6.50 8.48 10.86
N LEU A 61 -5.24 8.82 11.11
CA LEU A 61 -4.36 9.38 10.08
C LEU A 61 -4.07 8.35 8.98
N LEU A 62 -3.86 7.09 9.35
CA LEU A 62 -3.69 5.99 8.39
C LEU A 62 -4.93 5.83 7.50
N ALA A 63 -6.13 5.75 8.10
CA ALA A 63 -7.37 5.57 7.35
C ALA A 63 -7.62 6.73 6.38
N ARG A 64 -7.37 7.97 6.81
CA ARG A 64 -7.47 9.16 5.95
C ARG A 64 -6.48 9.11 4.79
N ALA A 65 -5.24 8.70 5.06
CA ALA A 65 -4.19 8.59 4.05
C ALA A 65 -4.50 7.49 3.01
N GLU A 66 -5.00 6.33 3.45
CA GLU A 66 -5.44 5.25 2.56
C GLU A 66 -6.63 5.68 1.68
N LEU A 67 -7.63 6.34 2.27
CA LEU A 67 -8.78 6.86 1.55
C LEU A 67 -8.38 7.91 0.50
N LEU A 68 -7.47 8.82 0.85
CA LEU A 68 -6.97 9.85 -0.06
C LEU A 68 -6.30 9.24 -1.30
N VAL A 69 -5.46 8.21 -1.13
CA VAL A 69 -4.84 7.51 -2.26
C VAL A 69 -5.90 6.84 -3.13
N GLN A 70 -6.91 6.21 -2.53
CA GLN A 70 -8.00 5.59 -3.30
C GLN A 70 -8.78 6.61 -4.13
N ILE A 71 -9.10 7.77 -3.55
CA ILE A 71 -9.78 8.86 -4.25
C ILE A 71 -8.97 9.33 -5.46
N ILE A 72 -7.68 9.63 -5.26
CA ILE A 72 -6.82 10.14 -6.35
C ILE A 72 -6.66 9.09 -7.47
N VAL A 73 -6.48 7.81 -7.10
CA VAL A 73 -6.40 6.73 -8.09
C VAL A 73 -7.71 6.59 -8.86
N GLN A 74 -8.85 6.76 -8.19
CA GLN A 74 -10.16 6.69 -8.83
C GLN A 74 -10.39 7.89 -9.77
N GLU A 75 -10.08 9.11 -9.35
CA GLU A 75 -10.15 10.34 -10.15
C GLU A 75 -9.27 10.23 -11.42
N HIS A 76 -8.06 9.69 -11.27
CA HIS A 76 -7.16 9.48 -12.40
C HIS A 76 -7.64 8.39 -13.35
N ARG A 77 -8.33 7.35 -12.86
CA ARG A 77 -8.91 6.29 -13.70
C ARG A 77 -10.11 6.77 -14.50
N THR A 78 -10.92 7.67 -13.94
CA THR A 78 -12.11 8.22 -14.60
C THR A 78 -11.79 9.37 -15.56
N GLY A 79 -10.51 9.72 -15.73
CA GLY A 79 -10.08 10.76 -16.66
C GLY A 79 -10.23 12.19 -16.11
N HIS A 80 -10.50 12.35 -14.81
CA HIS A 80 -10.57 13.66 -14.15
C HIS A 80 -9.20 14.19 -13.69
N ALA A 81 -8.10 13.51 -14.03
CA ALA A 81 -6.76 13.99 -13.71
C ALA A 81 -6.44 15.25 -14.54
N HIS A 82 -6.58 16.40 -13.91
CA HIS A 82 -6.16 17.70 -14.44
C HIS A 82 -4.64 17.71 -14.64
N PHE A 83 -4.13 17.25 -15.79
CA PHE A 83 -2.74 17.39 -16.30
C PHE A 83 -1.56 16.99 -15.39
N GLU A 84 -1.77 16.72 -14.10
CA GLU A 84 -0.75 16.34 -13.15
C GLU A 84 -0.53 14.83 -13.20
N PRO A 85 0.74 14.38 -13.21
CA PRO A 85 1.06 12.98 -13.03
C PRO A 85 0.48 12.46 -11.72
N LEU A 86 -0.11 11.26 -11.76
CA LEU A 86 -0.70 10.58 -10.59
C LEU A 86 0.23 10.61 -9.36
N PHE A 87 1.53 10.42 -9.59
CA PHE A 87 2.54 10.36 -8.54
C PHE A 87 2.71 11.69 -7.81
N ASP A 88 2.79 12.78 -8.56
CA ASP A 88 3.01 14.13 -8.01
C ASP A 88 1.78 14.58 -7.20
N ASN A 89 0.59 14.26 -7.70
CA ASN A 89 -0.67 14.56 -7.02
C ASN A 89 -0.79 13.76 -5.70
N VAL A 90 -0.50 12.45 -5.74
CA VAL A 90 -0.47 11.62 -4.52
C VAL A 90 0.59 12.13 -3.55
N GLU A 91 1.81 12.43 -4.02
CA GLU A 91 2.89 12.92 -3.16
C GLU A 91 2.48 14.19 -2.41
N THR A 92 2.04 15.21 -3.15
CA THR A 92 1.72 16.52 -2.61
C THR A 92 0.57 16.43 -1.60
N ARG A 93 -0.53 15.79 -1.98
CA ARG A 93 -1.73 15.68 -1.11
C ARG A 93 -1.46 14.81 0.12
N LEU A 94 -0.70 13.74 -0.03
CA LEU A 94 -0.35 12.87 1.08
C LEU A 94 0.60 13.57 2.06
N ARG A 95 1.59 14.32 1.56
CA ARG A 95 2.51 15.10 2.39
C ARG A 95 1.80 16.18 3.20
N LEU A 96 0.85 16.89 2.57
CA LEU A 96 0.01 17.87 3.26
C LEU A 96 -0.85 17.24 4.36
N LEU A 97 -1.45 16.07 4.08
CA LEU A 97 -2.31 15.38 5.04
C LEU A 97 -1.56 14.84 6.26
N ILE A 98 -0.41 14.19 6.04
CA ILE A 98 0.31 13.48 7.12
C ILE A 98 1.33 14.36 7.85
N GLY A 99 1.70 15.48 7.24
CA GLY A 99 2.66 16.42 7.76
C GLY A 99 4.12 16.02 7.53
N GLU A 100 4.97 17.06 7.51
CA GLU A 100 6.39 16.97 7.18
C GLU A 100 7.20 16.06 8.12
N ASN A 101 6.79 15.96 9.38
CA ASN A 101 7.48 15.16 10.38
C ASN A 101 7.35 13.65 10.07
N HIS A 102 6.13 13.18 9.79
CA HIS A 102 5.90 11.79 9.41
C HIS A 102 6.54 11.49 8.04
N TRP A 103 6.47 12.45 7.11
CA TRP A 103 7.09 12.34 5.80
C TRP A 103 8.61 12.10 5.88
N ARG A 104 9.35 12.96 6.60
CA ARG A 104 10.81 12.84 6.76
C ARG A 104 11.21 11.54 7.46
N ARG A 105 10.43 11.09 8.44
CA ARG A 105 10.67 9.81 9.14
C ARG A 105 10.52 8.62 8.20
N ALA A 106 9.44 8.56 7.43
CA ALA A 106 9.23 7.51 6.43
C ALA A 106 10.31 7.53 5.34
N HIS A 107 10.74 8.72 4.89
CA HIS A 107 11.81 8.86 3.91
C HIS A 107 13.15 8.33 4.43
N SER A 108 13.48 8.63 5.69
CA SER A 108 14.68 8.11 6.36
C SER A 108 14.65 6.58 6.45
N LEU A 109 13.50 5.99 6.77
CA LEU A 109 13.30 4.54 6.78
C LEU A 109 13.47 3.92 5.39
N MET A 110 12.97 4.57 4.33
CA MET A 110 13.18 4.14 2.96
C MET A 110 14.66 4.15 2.59
N MET A 111 15.39 5.22 2.90
CA MET A 111 16.82 5.31 2.64
C MET A 111 17.63 4.25 3.39
N PHE A 112 17.23 3.93 4.62
CA PHE A 112 17.83 2.81 5.36
C PHE A 112 17.55 1.47 4.69
N TYR A 113 16.30 1.24 4.26
CA TYR A 113 15.90 0.01 3.57
C TYR A 113 16.65 -0.18 2.23
N LEU A 114 16.76 0.88 1.42
CA LEU A 114 17.48 0.84 0.14
C LEU A 114 18.97 0.54 0.34
N ARG A 115 19.65 1.25 1.25
CA ARG A 115 21.06 0.98 1.59
C ARG A 115 21.28 -0.46 2.06
N ARG A 116 20.38 -0.98 2.90
CA ARG A 116 20.46 -2.38 3.35
C ARG A 116 20.30 -3.36 2.19
N LYS A 117 19.37 -3.10 1.27
CA LYS A 117 19.13 -3.95 0.10
C LYS A 117 20.35 -3.99 -0.83
N GLU A 118 21.01 -2.85 -1.03
CA GLU A 118 22.25 -2.75 -1.84
C GLU A 118 23.42 -3.51 -1.21
N SER A 119 23.54 -3.49 0.12
CA SER A 119 24.61 -4.20 0.85
C SER A 119 24.48 -5.73 0.89
N GLY A 120 23.44 -6.31 0.29
CA GLY A 120 23.20 -7.77 0.31
C GLY A 120 22.84 -8.36 1.69
N LEU A 121 22.74 -7.52 2.73
CA LEU A 121 22.33 -7.91 4.08
C LEU A 121 20.84 -8.27 4.08
N LYS A 122 20.55 -9.56 3.85
CA LYS A 122 19.19 -10.11 3.96
C LYS A 122 18.56 -9.66 5.29
N PRO A 123 17.31 -9.14 5.28
CA PRO A 123 16.58 -8.89 6.52
C PRO A 123 16.39 -10.23 7.22
N GLY A 124 17.14 -10.43 8.31
CA GLY A 124 16.91 -11.53 9.23
C GLY A 124 15.47 -11.43 9.71
N LEU A 125 14.61 -12.28 9.17
CA LEU A 125 13.37 -12.69 9.79
C LEU A 125 13.76 -13.39 11.09
N SER A 126 13.95 -12.61 12.17
CA SER A 126 13.91 -13.14 13.52
C SER A 126 12.45 -13.47 13.85
N GLN A 127 11.96 -14.51 13.20
CA GLN A 127 10.77 -15.26 13.56
C GLN A 127 11.24 -16.52 14.31
N GLN A 128 11.97 -16.33 15.42
CA GLN A 128 12.06 -17.38 16.43
C GLN A 128 10.82 -17.29 17.31
N ARG A 129 9.74 -17.82 16.74
CA ARG A 129 8.60 -18.34 17.47
C ARG A 129 9.12 -19.58 18.21
N THR A 130 9.75 -19.42 19.37
CA THR A 130 9.97 -20.55 20.28
C THR A 130 8.63 -20.92 20.88
N ARG A 131 7.89 -21.76 20.15
CA ARG A 131 6.89 -22.65 20.73
C ARG A 131 7.63 -23.56 21.71
N ARG A 132 7.44 -23.37 23.00
CA ARG A 132 7.55 -24.43 24.02
C ARG A 132 6.54 -24.18 25.13
N THR A 133 5.37 -24.77 24.98
CA THR A 133 4.61 -25.41 26.07
C THR A 133 4.71 -26.93 25.84
N PRO A 134 4.46 -27.83 26.82
CA PRO A 134 3.97 -27.65 28.20
C PRO A 134 4.81 -28.41 29.26
N LYS A 135 4.40 -28.33 30.53
CA LYS A 135 4.60 -29.40 31.53
C LYS A 135 3.23 -29.78 32.08
#